data_AF-A0A9P4SJ46-F1
#
_entry.id   AF-A0A9P4SJ46-F1
#
_cell.length_a   1.000
_cell.length_b   1.000
_cell.length_c   1.000
_cell.angle_alpha   90.00
_cell.angle_beta   90.00
_cell.angle_gamma   90.00
#
_symmetry.space_group_name_H-M   'P 1'
#
loop_
_entity.id
_entity.type
_entity.pdbx_description
1 polymer ?
#
loop_
_entity_poly.entity_id
_entity_poly.type
_entity_poly.pdbx_seq_one_letter_code
_entity_poly.pdbx_strand_id
1 'polypeptide(L)'
;MSQISTTSRRTSTNPGEKALPMSPPTLSSTDLVSSLEAQLEDLALQRRNLQKVMRDIQNLRAQSPVVVGFKVMRETGTKLKQLEEDLADVRQMEHEVGLRLHRAWKRKEECEGAEPSAFWVRRVTG
;
A
#
# COMPACT_ATOMS: atom_id res chain seq x y z
N MET A 1 -37.90 -6.59 -1.06
CA MET A 1 -37.77 -6.92 -2.50
C MET A 1 -36.84 -5.89 -3.13
N SER A 2 -35.65 -6.32 -3.56
CA SER A 2 -34.64 -5.49 -4.25
C SER A 2 -35.12 -5.05 -5.63
N GLN A 3 -34.69 -3.86 -6.07
CA GLN A 3 -34.48 -3.58 -7.49
C GLN A 3 -33.19 -2.79 -7.66
N ILE A 4 -32.25 -3.42 -8.37
CA ILE A 4 -30.92 -2.92 -8.71
C ILE A 4 -31.06 -2.31 -10.11
N SER A 5 -30.83 -1.02 -10.27
CA SER A 5 -30.88 -0.39 -11.59
C SER A 5 -29.61 -0.73 -12.38
N THR A 6 -29.74 -1.61 -13.36
CA THR A 6 -28.66 -2.04 -14.26
C THR A 6 -28.40 -1.02 -15.36
N THR A 7 -27.13 -0.65 -15.52
CA THR A 7 -26.56 0.19 -16.59
C THR A 7 -26.98 -0.27 -18.00
N SER A 8 -27.54 0.66 -18.77
CA SER A 8 -27.87 0.49 -20.19
C SER A 8 -26.62 0.61 -21.06
N ARG A 9 -26.10 -0.54 -21.53
CA ARG A 9 -25.05 -0.66 -22.54
C ARG A 9 -25.62 -0.31 -23.92
N ARG A 10 -25.14 0.77 -24.56
CA ARG A 10 -25.39 1.03 -26.00
C ARG A 10 -24.28 0.39 -26.83
N THR A 11 -24.65 -0.53 -27.72
CA THR A 11 -23.79 -1.07 -28.76
C THR A 11 -24.10 -0.35 -30.08
N SER A 12 -23.18 0.50 -30.56
CA SER A 12 -23.21 0.97 -31.95
C SER A 12 -22.43 -0.05 -32.80
N THR A 13 -23.12 -0.66 -33.77
CA THR A 13 -22.57 -1.65 -34.70
C THR A 13 -22.18 -0.97 -36.01
N ASN A 14 -20.88 -0.70 -36.19
CA ASN A 14 -20.24 -0.55 -37.51
C ASN A 14 -19.21 -1.69 -37.67
N PRO A 15 -19.29 -2.52 -38.73
CA PRO A 15 -18.43 -3.68 -38.91
C PRO A 15 -17.10 -3.23 -39.52
N GLY A 16 -16.19 -2.73 -38.69
CA GLY A 16 -14.85 -2.33 -39.14
C GLY A 16 -14.01 -1.65 -38.05
N GLU A 17 -14.65 -1.07 -37.04
CA GLU A 17 -13.98 -0.35 -35.97
C GLU A 17 -14.21 -1.07 -34.65
N LYS A 18 -13.27 -1.95 -34.28
CA LYS A 18 -13.17 -2.43 -32.90
C LYS A 18 -12.76 -1.24 -32.04
N ALA A 19 -13.73 -0.42 -31.62
CA ALA A 19 -13.50 0.63 -30.65
C ALA A 19 -12.95 -0.01 -29.37
N LEU A 20 -11.71 0.33 -29.02
CA LEU A 20 -11.13 -0.06 -27.75
C LEU A 20 -12.07 0.46 -26.64
N PRO A 21 -12.32 -0.34 -25.58
CA PRO A 21 -13.04 0.20 -24.44
C PRO A 21 -12.31 1.46 -23.96
N MET A 22 -13.09 2.52 -23.68
CA MET A 22 -12.56 3.74 -23.09
C MET A 22 -11.63 3.34 -21.94
N SER A 23 -10.38 3.80 -21.98
CA SER A 23 -9.46 3.57 -20.87
C SER A 23 -10.14 4.07 -19.60
N PRO A 24 -10.15 3.27 -18.52
CA PRO A 24 -10.82 3.66 -17.29
C PRO A 24 -10.34 5.06 -16.89
N PRO A 25 -11.25 5.97 -16.51
CA PRO A 25 -10.90 7.35 -16.23
C PRO A 25 -9.79 7.40 -15.17
N THR A 26 -8.73 8.13 -15.47
CA THR A 26 -7.52 8.31 -14.64
C THR A 26 -7.77 9.17 -13.39
N LEU A 27 -8.98 9.14 -12.85
CA LEU A 27 -9.49 10.06 -11.81
C LEU A 27 -9.03 9.73 -10.38
N SER A 28 -7.96 8.95 -10.17
CA SER A 28 -7.62 8.50 -8.80
C SER A 28 -6.10 8.43 -8.50
N SER A 29 -5.26 9.13 -9.26
CA SER A 29 -3.82 9.14 -8.98
C SER A 29 -3.46 9.95 -7.73
N THR A 30 -4.17 11.06 -7.48
CA THR A 30 -3.94 11.94 -6.32
C THR A 30 -4.38 11.29 -5.01
N ASP A 31 -5.56 10.69 -5.00
CA ASP A 31 -6.10 9.97 -3.85
C ASP A 31 -5.24 8.74 -3.52
N LEU A 32 -4.67 8.08 -4.54
CA LEU A 32 -3.78 6.93 -4.34
C LEU A 32 -2.49 7.33 -3.61
N VAL A 33 -1.82 8.40 -4.05
CA VAL A 33 -0.59 8.89 -3.40
C VAL A 33 -0.87 9.25 -1.94
N SER A 34 -1.91 10.04 -1.68
CA SER A 34 -2.30 10.42 -0.32
C SER A 34 -2.66 9.20 0.55
N SER A 35 -3.35 8.20 0.00
CA SER A 35 -3.67 6.97 0.73
C SER A 35 -2.42 6.16 1.09
N LEU A 36 -1.41 6.11 0.21
CA LEU A 36 -0.16 5.40 0.45
C LEU A 36 0.73 6.14 1.46
N GLU A 37 0.71 7.47 1.45
CA GLU A 37 1.39 8.30 2.46
C GLU A 37 0.79 8.11 3.85
N ALA A 38 -0.55 8.13 3.96
CA ALA A 38 -1.25 7.84 5.21
C ALA A 38 -0.91 6.43 5.73
N GLN A 39 -0.91 5.42 4.84
CA GLN A 39 -0.51 4.06 5.20
C GLN A 39 0.95 3.98 5.71
N LEU A 40 1.89 4.73 5.11
CA LEU A 40 3.27 4.78 5.61
C LEU A 40 3.36 5.44 6.98
N GLU A 41 2.58 6.49 7.23
CA GLU A 41 2.55 7.15 8.53
C GLU A 41 2.01 6.22 9.62
N ASP A 42 0.92 5.50 9.32
CA ASP A 42 0.34 4.50 10.22
C ASP A 42 1.34 3.38 10.54
N LEU A 43 2.02 2.84 9.53
CA LEU A 43 3.06 1.82 9.72
C LEU A 43 4.23 2.34 10.56
N ALA A 44 4.65 3.59 10.33
CA ALA A 44 5.72 4.22 11.10
C ALA A 44 5.33 4.40 12.58
N LEU A 45 4.08 4.76 12.86
CA LEU A 45 3.53 4.81 14.22
C LEU A 45 3.48 3.43 14.85
N GLN A 46 2.98 2.42 14.13
CA GLN A 46 2.95 1.04 14.60
C GLN A 46 4.35 0.53 14.95
N ARG A 47 5.35 0.76 14.09
CA ARG A 47 6.75 0.40 14.35
C ARG A 47 7.29 1.06 15.62
N ARG A 48 7.04 2.35 15.82
CA ARG A 48 7.46 3.08 17.03
C ARG A 48 6.81 2.50 18.29
N ASN A 49 5.52 2.15 18.21
CA ASN A 49 4.78 1.54 19.30
C ASN A 49 5.34 0.16 19.65
N LEU A 50 5.59 -0.70 18.66
CA LEU A 50 6.21 -2.02 18.87
C LEU A 50 7.60 -1.89 19.51
N GLN A 51 8.44 -0.98 19.01
CA GLN A 51 9.76 -0.71 19.60
C GLN A 51 9.69 -0.20 21.04
N LYS A 52 8.66 0.58 21.38
CA LYS A 52 8.44 1.05 22.75
C LYS A 52 8.06 -0.13 23.65
N VAL A 53 7.05 -0.91 23.28
CA VAL A 53 6.60 -2.08 24.06
C VAL A 53 7.73 -3.09 24.25
N MET A 54 8.52 -3.34 23.20
CA MET A 54 9.68 -4.24 23.28
C MET A 54 10.70 -3.75 24.30
N ARG A 55 11.02 -2.45 24.31
CA ARG A 55 11.92 -1.83 25.30
C ARG A 55 11.34 -1.93 26.72
N ASP A 56 10.05 -1.69 26.88
CA ASP A 56 9.38 -1.76 28.19
C ASP A 56 9.46 -3.19 28.77
N ILE A 57 9.24 -4.22 27.94
CA ILE A 57 9.36 -5.63 28.35
C ILE A 57 10.83 -6.00 28.63
N GLN A 58 11.78 -5.52 27.84
CA GLN A 58 13.22 -5.73 28.09
C GLN A 58 13.66 -5.09 29.41
N ASN A 59 13.20 -3.88 29.70
CA ASN A 59 13.47 -3.19 30.97
C ASN A 59 12.89 -3.95 32.17
N LEU A 60 11.67 -4.50 32.03
CA LEU A 60 11.06 -5.34 33.07
C LEU A 60 11.89 -6.61 33.31
N ARG A 61 12.45 -7.21 32.26
CA ARG A 61 13.31 -8.41 32.37
C ARG A 61 14.68 -8.12 32.98
N ALA A 62 15.19 -6.91 32.83
CA ALA A 62 16.45 -6.47 33.46
C ALA A 62 16.31 -6.35 34.99
N GLN A 63 15.09 -6.27 35.50
CA GLN A 63 14.82 -6.33 36.95
C GLN A 63 15.11 -7.74 37.48
N SER A 64 15.52 -7.82 38.76
CA SER A 64 15.96 -9.08 39.37
C SER A 64 14.95 -10.23 39.17
N PRO A 65 15.38 -11.41 38.70
CA PRO A 65 14.51 -12.59 38.48
C PRO A 65 13.72 -13.02 39.72
N VAL A 66 14.25 -12.72 40.91
CA VAL A 66 13.61 -13.02 42.20
C VAL A 66 12.31 -12.23 42.37
N VAL A 67 12.23 -11.03 41.78
CA VAL A 67 11.06 -10.14 41.87
C VAL A 67 9.99 -10.53 40.85
N VAL A 68 10.39 -10.96 39.65
CA VAL A 68 9.50 -11.20 38.51
C VAL A 68 9.01 -12.65 38.43
N GLY A 69 9.83 -13.61 38.88
CA GLY A 69 9.54 -15.03 38.84
C GLY A 69 9.84 -15.70 37.48
N PHE A 70 10.32 -16.95 37.52
CA PHE A 70 10.80 -17.68 36.35
C PHE A 70 9.73 -17.95 35.28
N LYS A 71 8.47 -18.16 35.68
CA LYS A 71 7.35 -18.36 34.74
C LYS A 71 7.13 -17.12 33.87
N VAL A 72 7.11 -15.95 34.51
CA VAL A 72 6.93 -14.65 33.84
C VAL A 72 8.12 -14.34 32.93
N MET A 73 9.34 -14.72 33.30
CA MET A 73 10.51 -14.58 32.42
C MET A 73 10.41 -15.40 31.14
N ARG A 74 9.84 -16.61 31.19
CA ARG A 74 9.64 -17.44 29.99
C ARG A 74 8.57 -16.84 29.08
N GLU A 75 7.45 -16.43 29.66
CA GLU A 75 6.33 -15.82 28.94
C GLU A 75 6.71 -14.47 28.31
N THR A 76 7.50 -13.65 28.98
CA THR A 76 8.03 -12.40 28.42
C THR A 76 9.05 -12.67 27.32
N GLY A 77 9.86 -13.72 27.43
CA GLY A 77 10.78 -14.15 26.37
C GLY A 77 10.07 -14.58 25.08
N THR A 78 8.97 -15.33 25.18
CA THR A 78 8.17 -15.70 24.00
C THR A 78 7.49 -14.48 23.37
N LYS A 79 6.98 -13.56 24.21
CA LYS A 79 6.36 -12.30 23.74
C LYS A 79 7.38 -11.41 23.03
N LEU A 80 8.61 -11.33 23.52
CA LEU A 80 9.67 -10.55 22.85
C LEU A 80 9.99 -11.09 21.46
N LYS A 81 10.04 -12.42 21.30
CA LYS A 81 10.25 -13.04 19.98
C LYS A 81 9.13 -12.72 19.01
N GLN A 82 7.88 -12.82 19.48
CA GLN A 82 6.71 -12.46 18.67
C GLN A 82 6.75 -10.99 18.25
N LEU A 83 7.05 -10.08 19.17
CA LEU A 83 7.17 -8.64 18.86
C LEU A 83 8.33 -8.33 17.90
N GLU A 84 9.38 -9.14 17.89
CA GLU A 84 10.50 -9.02 16.94
C GLU A 84 10.10 -9.47 15.53
N GLU A 85 9.34 -10.56 15.42
CA GLU A 85 8.72 -11.03 14.17
C GLU A 85 7.73 -9.98 13.63
N ASP A 86 6.81 -9.50 14.46
CA ASP A 86 5.85 -8.45 14.09
C ASP A 86 6.56 -7.17 13.59
N LEU A 87 7.68 -6.80 14.23
CA LEU A 87 8.47 -5.64 13.83
C LEU A 87 9.16 -5.86 12.47
N ALA A 88 9.63 -7.07 12.19
CA ALA A 88 10.19 -7.43 10.90
C ALA A 88 9.13 -7.35 9.79
N ASP A 89 7.93 -7.87 10.06
CA ASP A 89 6.79 -7.82 9.13
C ASP A 89 6.39 -6.38 8.82
N VAL A 90 6.26 -5.53 9.85
CA VAL A 90 5.94 -4.10 9.66
C VAL A 90 7.01 -3.40 8.82
N ARG A 91 8.30 -3.70 9.02
CA ARG A 91 9.37 -3.13 8.20
C ARG A 91 9.30 -3.58 6.74
N GLN A 92 8.94 -4.84 6.50
CA GLN A 92 8.73 -5.32 5.14
C GLN A 92 7.56 -4.58 4.48
N MET A 93 6.44 -4.42 5.20
CA MET A 93 5.29 -3.66 4.71
C MET A 93 5.65 -2.19 4.43
N GLU A 94 6.39 -1.52 5.32
CA GLU A 94 6.90 -0.16 5.09
C GLU A 94 7.69 -0.06 3.78
N HIS A 95 8.58 -1.04 3.52
CA HIS A 95 9.37 -1.08 2.29
C HIS A 95 8.50 -1.28 1.04
N GLU A 96 7.55 -2.21 1.10
CA GLU A 96 6.64 -2.51 -0.01
C GLU A 96 5.74 -1.30 -0.34
N VAL A 97 5.16 -0.66 0.68
CA VAL A 97 4.34 0.55 0.50
C VAL A 97 5.20 1.71 0.00
N GLY A 98 6.44 1.87 0.49
CA GLY A 98 7.39 2.86 -0.02
C GLY A 98 7.71 2.67 -1.50
N LEU A 99 7.93 1.43 -1.95
CA LEU A 99 8.12 1.11 -3.37
C LEU A 99 6.87 1.46 -4.20
N ARG A 100 5.67 1.18 -3.68
CA ARG A 100 4.40 1.51 -4.36
C ARG A 100 4.20 3.02 -4.46
N LEU A 101 4.51 3.76 -3.39
CA LEU A 101 4.46 5.21 -3.36
C LEU A 101 5.41 5.83 -4.39
N HIS A 102 6.66 5.35 -4.44
CA HIS A 102 7.62 5.82 -5.44
C HIS A 102 7.14 5.56 -6.89
N ARG A 103 6.57 4.37 -7.16
CA ARG A 103 5.99 4.06 -8.47
C ARG A 103 4.78 4.93 -8.80
N ALA A 104 3.96 5.28 -7.79
CA ALA A 104 2.82 6.17 -7.97
C ALA A 104 3.27 7.60 -8.32
N TRP A 105 4.28 8.12 -7.62
CA TRP A 105 4.90 9.41 -7.93
C TRP A 105 5.48 9.45 -9.34
N LYS A 106 6.25 8.43 -9.73
CA LYS A 106 6.82 8.36 -11.09
C LYS A 106 5.74 8.33 -12.17
N ARG A 107 4.67 7.55 -11.96
CA ARG A 107 3.54 7.51 -12.90
C ARG A 107 2.80 8.84 -12.98
N LYS A 108 2.69 9.57 -11.86
CA LYS A 108 2.09 10.91 -11.83
C LYS A 108 2.92 11.89 -12.67
N GLU A 109 4.24 11.92 -12.48
CA GLU A 109 5.15 12.75 -13.27
C GLU A 109 5.08 12.44 -14.77
N GLU A 110 5.07 11.15 -15.14
CA GLU A 110 4.91 10.71 -16.52
C GLU A 110 3.56 11.13 -17.13
N CYS A 111 2.47 11.12 -16.36
CA CYS A 111 1.16 11.57 -16.81
C CYS A 111 1.03 13.11 -16.90
N GLU A 112 1.72 13.86 -16.03
CA GLU A 112 1.70 15.32 -16.02
C GLU A 112 2.62 15.91 -17.12
N GLY A 113 3.73 15.24 -17.44
CA GLY A 113 4.66 15.66 -18.51
C GLY A 113 4.32 15.11 -19.91
N ALA A 114 3.38 14.17 -20.03
CA ALA A 114 2.92 13.65 -21.30
C ALA A 114 1.92 14.61 -21.96
N GLU A 115 2.44 15.64 -22.63
CA GLU A 115 1.76 16.19 -23.81
C GLU A 115 1.32 15.02 -24.71
N PRO A 116 0.10 15.02 -25.30
CA PRO A 116 -0.44 13.88 -26.05
C PRO A 116 0.37 13.66 -27.34
N SER A 117 1.48 12.94 -27.20
CA SER A 117 2.46 12.79 -28.25
C SER A 117 1.99 11.71 -29.22
N ALA A 118 1.44 12.16 -30.35
CA ALA A 118 0.97 11.35 -31.46
C ALA A 118 2.14 10.65 -32.18
N PHE A 119 2.75 9.64 -31.55
CA PHE A 119 3.96 9.00 -32.10
C PHE A 119 3.74 7.74 -32.95
N TRP A 120 2.50 7.42 -33.31
CA TRP A 120 2.23 6.28 -34.21
C TRP A 120 1.30 6.63 -35.38
N VAL A 121 1.33 7.86 -35.88
CA VAL A 121 0.65 8.20 -37.15
C VAL A 121 1.52 7.78 -38.33
N ARG A 122 1.39 6.54 -38.77
CA ARG A 122 1.88 6.10 -40.08
C ARG A 122 0.91 6.66 -41.13
N ARG A 123 1.30 7.73 -41.83
CA ARG A 123 0.55 8.19 -43.01
C ARG A 123 0.69 7.13 -44.11
N VAL A 124 -0.31 6.26 -44.22
CA VAL A 124 -0.51 5.42 -45.40
C VAL A 124 -1.20 6.31 -46.43
N THR A 125 -0.40 6.97 -47.26
CA THR A 125 -0.89 7.49 -48.53
C THR A 125 -0.82 6.32 -49.51
N GLY A 126 -1.97 5.84 -49.95
CA GLY A 126 -2.14 5.01 -51.16
C GLY A 126 -2.68 5.88 -52.28
#